data_AF-A0A7H9DPC6-F1
#
_entry.id   AF-A0A7H9DPC6-F1
#
_cell.length_a   1.000
_cell.length_b   1.000
_cell.length_c   1.000
_cell.angle_alpha   90.00
_cell.angle_beta   90.00
_cell.angle_gamma   90.00
#
_symmetry.space_group_name_H-M   'P 1'
#
loop_
_entity.id
_entity.type
_entity.pdbx_description
1 polymer ?
#
loop_
_entity_poly.entity_id
_entity_poly.type
_entity_poly.pdbx_seq_one_letter_code
_entity_poly.pdbx_strand_id
1 'polypeptide(L)'
;MNYKLLTILLICSISTFGQDQINYIEIENTSSHLWSNTTIYIESPNANFQSSKNNKKDKVLVEIKMNLKEDHDYKKVMYINLNDFEEISTKLLNLNPKDLFPHIQCLDGNHTILSFSNDSNSVKYNISCTNKETKFHQVLEFILDKINLKEKDFYR
;
A
#
# COMPACT_ATOMS: atom_id res chain seq x y z
N MET A 1 -9.90 18.94 34.23
CA MET A 1 -9.50 18.22 33.00
C MET A 1 -10.35 18.73 31.86
N ASN A 2 -9.72 19.37 30.87
CA ASN A 2 -10.40 20.16 29.87
C ASN A 2 -10.83 19.26 28.71
N TYR A 3 -12.03 18.67 28.82
CA TYR A 3 -12.57 17.72 27.84
C TYR A 3 -12.64 18.29 26.42
N LYS A 4 -12.70 19.63 26.28
CA LYS A 4 -12.62 20.35 25.01
C LYS A 4 -11.29 20.17 24.27
N LEU A 5 -10.17 20.06 24.99
CA LEU A 5 -8.86 19.86 24.36
C LEU A 5 -8.75 18.45 23.76
N LEU A 6 -9.34 17.46 24.45
CA LEU A 6 -9.37 16.07 24.01
C LEU A 6 -10.29 15.86 22.80
N THR A 7 -11.41 16.60 22.73
CA THR A 7 -12.31 16.56 21.56
C THR A 7 -11.72 17.28 20.35
N ILE A 8 -10.98 18.37 20.54
CA ILE A 8 -10.28 19.07 19.44
C ILE A 8 -9.15 18.20 18.85
N LEU A 9 -8.44 17.44 19.68
CA LEU A 9 -7.45 16.45 19.21
C LEU A 9 -8.10 15.28 18.45
N LEU A 10 -9.31 14.84 18.85
CA LEU A 10 -10.04 13.78 18.15
C LEU A 10 -10.55 14.20 16.76
N ILE A 11 -10.79 15.49 16.52
CA ILE A 11 -11.36 16.00 15.26
C ILE A 11 -10.26 16.33 14.22
N CYS A 12 -8.98 16.44 14.62
CA CYS A 12 -7.88 16.77 13.73
C CYS A 12 -7.21 15.59 13.00
N SER A 13 -7.74 14.37 13.11
CA SER A 13 -7.15 13.19 12.44
C SER A 13 -8.13 12.48 11.50
N ILE A 14 -9.02 13.24 10.86
CA ILE A 14 -9.44 12.80 9.52
C ILE A 14 -8.18 12.91 8.68
N SER A 15 -7.50 11.78 8.50
CA SER A 15 -6.35 11.71 7.61
C SER A 15 -6.74 12.34 6.27
N THR A 16 -5.75 12.82 5.54
CA THR A 16 -5.85 13.26 4.14
C THR A 16 -6.69 12.33 3.24
N PHE A 17 -6.93 11.09 3.68
CA PHE A 17 -7.63 10.04 2.96
C PHE A 17 -8.89 9.51 3.67
N GLY A 18 -9.36 10.18 4.74
CA GLY A 18 -10.63 9.86 5.40
C GLY A 18 -10.64 8.54 6.19
N GLN A 19 -9.47 8.01 6.56
CA GLN A 19 -9.31 6.77 7.33
C GLN A 19 -8.15 6.90 8.33
N ASP A 20 -8.31 6.47 9.57
CA ASP A 20 -7.28 6.48 10.62
C ASP A 20 -6.64 5.10 10.86
N GLN A 21 -7.18 4.07 10.22
CA GLN A 21 -6.71 2.70 10.30
C GLN A 21 -6.71 2.05 8.91
N ILE A 22 -5.75 1.16 8.67
CA ILE A 22 -5.65 0.32 7.47
C ILE A 22 -5.58 -1.13 7.93
N ASN A 23 -6.45 -1.99 7.40
CA ASN A 23 -6.43 -3.43 7.65
C ASN A 23 -6.01 -4.21 6.39
N TYR A 24 -6.13 -3.61 5.21
CA TYR A 24 -5.79 -4.19 3.93
C TYR A 24 -5.15 -3.15 3.01
N ILE A 25 -4.07 -3.54 2.34
CA ILE A 25 -3.36 -2.73 1.36
C ILE A 25 -3.28 -3.52 0.06
N GLU A 26 -3.55 -2.85 -1.05
CA GLU A 26 -3.35 -3.36 -2.40
C GLU A 26 -2.51 -2.36 -3.19
N ILE A 27 -1.42 -2.85 -3.77
CA ILE A 27 -0.54 -2.05 -4.62
C ILE A 27 -0.43 -2.79 -5.95
N GLU A 28 -0.97 -2.18 -7.00
CA GLU A 28 -0.90 -2.70 -8.35
C GLU A 28 0.00 -1.78 -9.18
N ASN A 29 1.02 -2.34 -9.82
CA ASN A 29 1.75 -1.66 -10.88
C ASN A 29 1.30 -2.22 -12.23
N THR A 30 0.89 -1.33 -13.11
CA THR A 30 0.58 -1.63 -14.50
C THR A 30 1.53 -0.85 -15.39
N SER A 31 2.27 -1.55 -16.25
CA SER A 31 3.03 -0.89 -17.30
C SER A 31 2.19 -0.84 -18.57
N SER A 32 2.11 0.34 -19.19
CA SER A 32 1.44 0.48 -20.50
C SER A 32 2.26 -0.12 -21.66
N HIS A 33 3.55 -0.40 -21.42
CA HIS A 33 4.49 -0.85 -22.44
C HIS A 33 4.82 -2.34 -22.38
N LEU A 34 4.46 -3.03 -21.29
CA LEU A 34 4.76 -4.43 -21.06
C LEU A 34 3.46 -5.11 -20.63
N TRP A 35 3.20 -6.35 -21.08
CA TRP A 35 2.03 -7.14 -20.64
C TRP A 35 2.13 -7.59 -19.17
N SER A 36 3.10 -7.05 -18.43
CA SER A 36 3.38 -7.35 -17.05
C SER A 36 2.69 -6.38 -16.11
N ASN A 37 2.10 -6.97 -15.08
CA ASN A 37 1.57 -6.29 -13.93
C ASN A 37 2.06 -7.00 -12.67
N THR A 38 2.31 -6.21 -11.64
CA THR A 38 2.61 -6.73 -10.31
C THR A 38 1.51 -6.26 -9.37
N THR A 39 0.89 -7.18 -8.65
CA THR A 39 -0.09 -6.86 -7.61
C THR A 39 0.38 -7.41 -6.28
N ILE A 40 0.46 -6.54 -5.28
CA ILE A 40 0.84 -6.86 -3.92
C ILE A 40 -0.40 -6.67 -3.05
N TYR A 41 -0.76 -7.71 -2.32
CA TYR A 41 -1.79 -7.68 -1.28
C TYR A 41 -1.12 -7.83 0.07
N ILE A 42 -1.43 -6.96 1.02
CA ILE A 42 -0.95 -7.02 2.40
C ILE A 42 -2.16 -6.95 3.33
N GLU A 43 -2.39 -8.02 4.08
CA GLU A 43 -3.60 -8.17 4.89
C GLU A 43 -3.30 -8.45 6.36
N SER A 44 -3.79 -7.55 7.19
CA SER A 44 -3.75 -7.66 8.64
C SER A 44 -4.51 -8.89 9.12
N PRO A 45 -4.07 -9.58 10.18
CA PRO A 45 -4.82 -10.70 10.76
C PRO A 45 -6.23 -10.30 11.26
N ASN A 46 -6.48 -9.00 11.46
CA ASN A 46 -7.79 -8.48 11.89
C ASN A 46 -8.70 -8.09 10.71
N ALA A 47 -8.20 -8.17 9.47
CA ALA A 47 -8.98 -7.86 8.29
C ALA A 47 -10.04 -8.94 8.03
N ASN A 48 -11.25 -8.51 7.65
CA ASN A 48 -12.31 -9.42 7.22
C ASN A 48 -12.28 -9.67 5.70
N PHE A 49 -11.15 -9.43 5.03
CA PHE A 49 -11.08 -9.33 3.58
C PHE A 49 -10.66 -10.64 2.87
N GLN A 50 -10.02 -11.61 3.54
CA GLN A 50 -9.50 -12.81 2.86
C GLN A 50 -10.29 -14.12 2.87
N SER A 51 -10.03 -14.87 1.79
CA SER A 51 -10.37 -16.25 1.47
C SER A 51 -9.55 -17.33 2.20
N SER A 52 -8.43 -16.97 2.84
CA SER A 52 -7.64 -17.87 3.70
C SER A 52 -7.39 -17.24 5.06
N LYS A 53 -8.09 -17.71 6.11
CA LYS A 53 -7.93 -17.21 7.48
C LYS A 53 -6.47 -17.33 7.94
N ASN A 54 -5.79 -16.20 8.10
CA ASN A 54 -4.53 -16.14 8.81
C ASN A 54 -4.80 -16.25 10.32
N ASN A 55 -4.58 -17.42 10.89
CA ASN A 55 -4.81 -17.67 12.31
C ASN A 55 -3.65 -17.19 13.22
N LYS A 56 -2.61 -16.57 12.65
CA LYS A 56 -1.44 -16.06 13.39
C LYS A 56 -1.62 -14.58 13.68
N LYS A 57 -1.98 -14.25 14.93
CA LYS A 57 -2.30 -12.88 15.37
C LYS A 57 -1.13 -11.90 15.27
N ASP A 58 0.10 -12.40 15.23
CA ASP A 58 1.36 -11.68 15.22
C ASP A 58 1.96 -11.53 13.81
N LYS A 59 1.32 -12.12 12.79
CA LYS A 59 1.80 -12.11 11.41
C LYS A 59 0.76 -11.56 10.46
N VAL A 60 1.23 -10.89 9.44
CA VAL A 60 0.43 -10.26 8.37
C VAL A 60 0.73 -11.01 7.10
N LEU A 61 -0.32 -11.35 6.36
CA LEU A 61 -0.23 -12.13 5.14
C LEU A 61 0.08 -11.21 3.96
N VAL A 62 1.07 -11.60 3.17
CA VAL A 62 1.44 -10.90 1.93
C VAL A 62 1.30 -11.87 0.77
N GLU A 63 0.53 -11.47 -0.23
CA GLU A 63 0.42 -12.18 -1.50
C GLU A 63 0.92 -11.29 -2.64
N ILE A 64 1.89 -11.77 -3.40
CA ILE A 64 2.46 -11.08 -4.55
C ILE A 64 2.06 -11.90 -5.78
N LYS A 65 1.38 -11.26 -6.72
CA LYS A 65 1.05 -11.81 -8.04
C LYS A 65 1.79 -11.03 -9.10
N MET A 66 2.34 -11.73 -10.07
CA MET A 66 2.97 -11.12 -11.23
C MET A 66 2.55 -11.84 -12.50
N ASN A 67 2.20 -11.09 -13.53
CA ASN A 67 2.09 -11.63 -14.88
C ASN A 67 3.41 -11.39 -15.60
N LEU A 68 4.34 -12.34 -15.52
CA LEU A 68 5.63 -12.22 -16.18
C LEU A 68 5.55 -12.87 -17.56
N LYS A 69 6.35 -12.36 -18.52
CA LYS A 69 6.47 -12.98 -19.85
C LYS A 69 6.89 -14.46 -19.78
N GLU A 70 7.66 -14.82 -18.77
CA GLU A 70 8.17 -16.17 -18.54
C GLU A 70 7.24 -17.03 -17.68
N ASP A 71 6.37 -16.39 -16.88
CA ASP A 71 5.41 -17.04 -15.98
C ASP A 71 4.20 -16.13 -15.77
N HIS A 72 3.13 -16.43 -16.52
CA HIS A 72 1.94 -15.59 -16.60
C HIS A 72 1.07 -15.61 -15.33
N ASP A 73 1.34 -16.50 -14.37
CA ASP A 73 0.58 -16.63 -13.11
C ASP A 73 1.49 -16.81 -11.90
N TYR A 74 2.63 -16.10 -11.90
CA TYR A 74 3.54 -16.13 -10.77
C TYR A 74 2.82 -15.67 -9.50
N LYS A 75 2.84 -16.52 -8.47
CA LYS A 75 2.26 -16.23 -7.16
C LYS A 75 3.24 -16.59 -6.04
N LYS A 76 3.51 -15.63 -5.16
CA LYS A 76 4.29 -15.81 -3.94
C LYS A 76 3.48 -15.39 -2.73
N VAL A 77 3.39 -16.29 -1.75
CA VAL A 77 2.76 -16.02 -0.46
C VAL A 77 3.82 -16.00 0.63
N MET A 78 3.79 -14.97 1.47
CA MET A 78 4.71 -14.84 2.60
C MET A 78 4.04 -14.12 3.78
N TYR A 79 4.80 -13.96 4.86
CA TYR A 79 4.33 -13.27 6.05
C TYR A 79 5.35 -12.24 6.51
N ILE A 80 4.88 -11.07 6.94
CA ILE A 80 5.66 -10.07 7.66
C ILE A 80 5.15 -9.97 9.11
N ASN A 81 5.92 -9.32 10.00
CA ASN A 81 5.46 -9.13 11.38
C ASN A 81 4.36 -8.08 11.44
N LEU A 82 3.47 -8.17 12.43
CA LEU A 82 2.44 -7.15 12.65
C LEU A 82 3.03 -5.75 12.82
N ASN A 83 4.15 -5.61 13.53
CA ASN A 83 4.82 -4.32 13.72
C ASN A 83 5.29 -3.70 12.39
N ASP A 84 5.78 -4.53 11.45
CA ASP A 84 6.19 -4.04 10.12
C ASP A 84 4.97 -3.50 9.36
N PHE A 85 3.82 -4.17 9.46
CA PHE A 85 2.57 -3.70 8.88
C PHE A 85 2.03 -2.43 9.53
N GLU A 86 2.11 -2.30 10.84
CA GLU A 86 1.71 -1.07 11.56
C GLU A 86 2.58 0.11 11.13
N GLU A 87 3.88 -0.11 10.94
CA GLU A 87 4.80 0.91 10.41
C GLU A 87 4.45 1.29 8.96
N ILE A 88 4.18 0.30 8.09
CA ILE A 88 3.69 0.54 6.72
C ILE A 88 2.40 1.38 6.75
N SER A 89 1.42 0.97 7.54
CA SER A 89 0.12 1.64 7.66
C SER A 89 0.28 3.09 8.11
N THR A 90 1.12 3.32 9.12
CA THR A 90 1.44 4.66 9.63
C THR A 90 2.09 5.53 8.54
N LYS A 91 3.04 4.98 7.78
CA LYS A 91 3.69 5.73 6.69
C LYS A 91 2.69 6.10 5.58
N LEU A 92 1.78 5.20 5.22
CA LEU A 92 0.73 5.46 4.23
C LEU A 92 -0.26 6.53 4.70
N LEU A 93 -0.74 6.45 5.94
CA LEU A 93 -1.66 7.43 6.54
C LEU A 93 -1.04 8.82 6.70
N ASN A 94 0.29 8.90 6.79
CA ASN A 94 1.06 10.15 6.85
C ASN A 94 1.35 10.77 5.47
N LEU A 95 0.90 10.16 4.37
CA LEU A 95 0.99 10.77 3.04
C LEU A 95 -0.07 11.86 2.87
N ASN A 96 0.25 12.85 2.06
CA ASN A 96 -0.65 13.95 1.74
C ASN A 96 -1.01 13.90 0.25
N PRO A 97 -2.06 14.60 -0.23
CA PRO A 97 -2.40 14.60 -1.65
C PRO A 97 -1.24 15.03 -2.56
N LYS A 98 -0.38 15.96 -2.10
CA LYS A 98 0.83 16.39 -2.80
C LYS A 98 1.91 15.31 -2.89
N ASP A 99 1.93 14.37 -1.95
CA ASP A 99 2.87 13.25 -1.95
C ASP A 99 2.46 12.17 -2.95
N LEU A 100 1.15 12.00 -3.19
CA LEU A 100 0.59 11.05 -4.16
C LEU A 100 0.49 11.64 -5.57
N PHE A 101 0.25 12.96 -5.68
CA PHE A 101 0.03 13.65 -6.95
C PHE A 101 1.00 14.84 -7.05
N PRO A 102 2.30 14.58 -7.28
CA PRO A 102 3.25 15.67 -7.51
C PRO A 102 2.86 16.45 -8.77
N HIS A 103 3.09 17.77 -8.78
CA HIS A 103 2.79 18.65 -9.92
C HIS A 103 3.68 18.41 -11.17
N ILE A 104 4.28 17.24 -11.29
CA ILE A 104 5.25 16.89 -12.32
C ILE A 104 4.53 16.07 -13.39
N GLN A 105 4.59 16.53 -14.64
CA GLN A 105 4.23 15.70 -15.79
C GLN A 105 5.34 14.66 -15.97
N CYS A 106 5.04 13.36 -15.76
CA CYS A 106 5.98 12.28 -16.06
C CYS A 106 5.38 11.37 -17.13
N LEU A 107 6.24 10.97 -18.07
CA LEU A 107 5.96 10.05 -19.17
C LEU A 107 6.78 8.77 -18.97
N ASP A 108 6.77 8.21 -17.76
CA ASP A 108 7.50 6.97 -17.44
C ASP A 108 6.73 5.70 -17.85
N GLY A 109 5.45 5.83 -18.23
CA GLY A 109 4.62 4.76 -18.77
C GLY A 109 4.15 3.73 -17.73
N ASN A 110 4.47 3.95 -16.45
CA ASN A 110 4.09 3.10 -15.33
C ASN A 110 2.99 3.77 -14.50
N HIS A 111 1.93 3.02 -14.22
CA HIS A 111 0.81 3.46 -13.40
C HIS A 111 0.73 2.58 -12.15
N THR A 112 0.88 3.21 -10.99
CA THR A 112 0.72 2.54 -9.69
C THR A 112 -0.64 2.86 -9.13
N ILE A 113 -1.47 1.84 -8.97
CA ILE A 113 -2.74 1.93 -8.26
C ILE A 113 -2.47 1.54 -6.81
N LEU A 114 -2.69 2.46 -5.89
CA LEU A 114 -2.65 2.20 -4.44
C LEU A 114 -4.08 2.18 -3.91
N SER A 115 -4.46 1.08 -3.26
CA SER A 115 -5.71 0.99 -2.51
C SER A 115 -5.41 0.64 -1.06
N PHE A 116 -6.14 1.25 -0.13
CA PHE A 116 -6.12 0.84 1.26
C PHE A 116 -7.53 0.88 1.85
N SER A 117 -7.82 -0.14 2.65
CA SER A 117 -9.14 -0.41 3.19
C SER A 117 -9.07 -0.68 4.68
N ASN A 118 -10.13 -0.29 5.38
CA ASN A 118 -10.50 -0.80 6.69
C ASN A 118 -11.84 -1.54 6.58
N ASP A 119 -12.40 -1.99 7.70
CA ASP A 119 -13.62 -2.81 7.70
C ASP A 119 -14.86 -2.08 7.17
N SER A 120 -14.81 -0.76 6.98
CA SER A 120 -15.97 0.08 6.62
C SER A 120 -15.78 0.92 5.36
N ASN A 121 -14.53 1.18 4.95
CA ASN A 121 -14.19 2.09 3.87
C ASN A 121 -13.01 1.55 3.06
N SER A 122 -12.97 1.91 1.79
CA SER A 122 -11.86 1.64 0.88
C SER A 122 -11.60 2.88 0.06
N VAL A 123 -10.32 3.26 -0.06
CA VAL A 123 -9.89 4.33 -0.95
C VAL A 123 -8.91 3.78 -1.97
N LYS A 124 -9.00 4.33 -3.18
CA LYS A 124 -8.20 3.92 -4.34
C LYS A 124 -7.64 5.16 -5.02
N TYR A 125 -6.32 5.18 -5.21
CA TYR A 125 -5.59 6.26 -5.87
C TYR A 125 -4.86 5.71 -7.08
N ASN A 126 -5.07 6.34 -8.24
CA ASN A 126 -4.27 6.09 -9.43
C ASN A 126 -3.09 7.07 -9.44
N ILE A 127 -1.93 6.59 -9.01
CA ILE A 127 -0.71 7.35 -8.85
C ILE A 127 0.14 7.14 -10.10
N SER A 128 0.25 8.19 -10.89
CA SER A 128 1.21 8.27 -11.99
C SER A 128 2.49 8.94 -11.48
N CYS A 129 3.62 8.74 -12.16
CA CYS A 129 4.86 9.47 -11.88
C CYS A 129 5.51 9.11 -10.53
N THR A 130 5.78 7.83 -10.28
CA THR A 130 6.39 7.38 -9.01
C THR A 130 7.92 7.57 -9.04
N ASN A 131 8.38 8.82 -9.09
CA ASN A 131 9.82 9.16 -9.10
C ASN A 131 10.45 8.96 -7.71
N LYS A 132 11.74 8.57 -7.66
CA LYS A 132 12.55 8.35 -6.45
C LYS A 132 12.54 9.50 -5.45
N GLU A 133 12.32 10.72 -5.93
CA GLU A 133 12.27 11.93 -5.09
C GLU A 133 10.90 12.12 -4.40
N THR A 134 9.86 11.39 -4.81
CA THR A 134 8.53 11.51 -4.21
C THR A 134 8.47 10.79 -2.88
N LYS A 135 7.77 11.38 -1.90
CA LYS A 135 7.55 10.75 -0.60
C LYS A 135 6.74 9.45 -0.74
N PHE A 136 5.82 9.36 -1.72
CA PHE A 136 5.15 8.10 -2.04
C PHE A 136 6.13 7.01 -2.48
N HIS A 137 7.08 7.31 -3.37
CA HIS A 137 8.08 6.33 -3.80
C HIS A 137 8.94 5.83 -2.62
N GLN A 138 9.33 6.71 -1.70
CA GLN A 138 10.07 6.30 -0.49
C GLN A 138 9.27 5.33 0.39
N VAL A 139 7.95 5.56 0.51
CA VAL A 139 7.05 4.64 1.21
C VAL A 139 6.90 3.32 0.45
N LEU A 140 6.83 3.37 -0.88
CA LEU A 140 6.79 2.18 -1.73
C LEU A 140 8.09 1.36 -1.60
N GLU A 141 9.27 1.97 -1.72
CA GLU A 141 10.56 1.29 -1.51
C GLU A 141 10.62 0.63 -0.14
N PHE A 142 10.15 1.32 0.91
CA PHE A 142 10.06 0.75 2.26
C PHE A 142 9.14 -0.48 2.30
N ILE A 143 7.96 -0.43 1.67
CA ILE A 143 7.05 -1.60 1.60
C ILE A 143 7.73 -2.76 0.88
N LEU A 144 8.36 -2.50 -0.25
CA LEU A 144 9.06 -3.49 -1.07
C LEU A 144 10.20 -4.16 -0.28
N ASP A 145 10.96 -3.40 0.50
CA ASP A 145 11.99 -3.91 1.40
C ASP A 145 11.41 -4.86 2.46
N LYS A 146 10.31 -4.46 3.14
CA LYS A 146 9.65 -5.28 4.17
C LYS A 146 9.13 -6.61 3.62
N ILE A 147 8.71 -6.65 2.35
CA ILE A 147 8.24 -7.88 1.70
C ILE A 147 9.34 -8.59 0.88
N ASN A 148 10.59 -8.12 0.97
CA ASN A 148 11.73 -8.68 0.23
C ASN A 148 11.43 -8.84 -1.27
N LEU A 149 10.90 -7.78 -1.88
CA LEU A 149 10.69 -7.63 -3.31
C LEU A 149 11.59 -6.52 -3.83
N LYS A 150 12.36 -6.78 -4.89
CA LYS A 150 13.20 -5.74 -5.48
C LYS A 150 12.34 -4.79 -6.30
N GLU A 151 12.65 -3.50 -6.23
CA GLU A 151 11.98 -2.45 -7.01
C GLU A 151 11.90 -2.76 -8.51
N LYS A 152 13.01 -3.24 -9.09
CA LYS A 152 13.04 -3.65 -10.50
C LYS A 152 12.09 -4.79 -10.86
N ASP A 153 11.74 -5.64 -9.89
CA ASP A 153 10.82 -6.76 -10.08
C ASP A 153 9.36 -6.31 -9.89
N PHE A 154 9.15 -5.23 -9.15
CA PHE A 154 7.84 -4.58 -9.04
C PHE A 154 7.44 -3.81 -10.31
N TYR A 155 8.38 -3.09 -10.93
CA TYR A 155 8.16 -2.33 -12.18
C TYR A 155 8.40 -3.14 -13.46
N ARG A 156 8.58 -4.46 -13.33
CA ARG A 156 8.89 -5.36 -14.44
C ARG A 156 7.66 -5.64 -15.27
#